data_AF-A0AA38IW45-F1
#
_entry.id   AF-A0AA38IW45-F1
#
_cell.length_a   1.000
_cell.length_b   1.000
_cell.length_c   1.000
_cell.angle_alpha   90.00
_cell.angle_beta   90.00
_cell.angle_gamma   90.00
#
_symmetry.space_group_name_H-M   'P 1'
#
loop_
_entity.id
_entity.type
_entity.pdbx_description
1 polymer ?
#
loop_
_entity_poly.entity_id
_entity_poly.type
_entity_poly.pdbx_seq_one_letter_code
_entity_poly.pdbx_strand_id
1 'polypeptide(L)'
;MKAFSWKDTIKFNVLILKLVGLWPENNTYKLNLYILYSFLSINIFINAHTVFQTTNILFVYKDLEALTSIIFTTFMEVLTSAKAYFFIQNMDILKQLMNDLEEKMFQPKNQHQRELVQQILNVWRFTYVAFWIPVGTTLILWSVIPFLDGSFKNYGLPFTAWYPYNSKSSPWYQFTYIHQVISICFIASANLNMDMIIVALLVYIVAQCEILCDDLKNLIDYNNTQNFYFMFRDCINHHKKILRFADNSNKFIDKLVLGQFFTSGASLALAMFQLTLVFSVKFYRMGEMLILVR
;
A
#
# COMPACT_ATOMS: atom_id res chain seq x y z
N MET A 1 -4.04 11.99 33.34
CA MET A 1 -3.87 12.30 31.90
C MET A 1 -4.72 11.33 31.09
N LYS A 2 -5.43 11.77 30.04
CA LYS A 2 -6.21 10.84 29.19
C LYS A 2 -5.23 9.92 28.42
N ALA A 3 -5.59 8.65 28.24
CA ALA A 3 -4.80 7.70 27.46
C ALA A 3 -4.58 8.22 26.03
N PHE A 4 -3.39 7.96 25.48
CA PHE A 4 -3.04 8.29 24.11
C PHE A 4 -3.58 7.21 23.17
N SER A 5 -4.33 7.62 22.15
CA SER A 5 -4.94 6.73 21.17
C SER A 5 -4.01 6.57 19.97
N TRP A 6 -3.28 5.45 19.93
CA TRP A 6 -2.36 5.14 18.83
C TRP A 6 -3.11 4.89 17.51
N LYS A 7 -4.28 4.26 17.60
CA LYS A 7 -5.12 3.86 16.46
C LYS A 7 -5.71 5.06 15.72
N ASP A 8 -5.90 6.20 16.38
CA ASP A 8 -6.42 7.40 15.73
C ASP A 8 -5.51 7.90 14.61
N THR A 9 -4.21 7.66 14.70
CA THR A 9 -3.26 8.04 13.65
C THR A 9 -3.55 7.35 12.33
N ILE A 10 -3.91 6.07 12.34
CA ILE A 10 -4.16 5.28 11.14
C ILE A 10 -5.66 5.10 10.83
N LYS A 11 -6.55 5.81 11.53
CA LYS A 11 -8.01 5.61 11.43
C LYS A 11 -8.54 5.70 10.00
N PHE A 12 -8.09 6.70 9.24
CA PHE A 12 -8.51 6.86 7.85
C PHE A 12 -7.92 5.78 6.94
N ASN A 13 -6.67 5.37 7.15
CA ASN A 13 -6.05 4.25 6.44
C ASN A 13 -6.80 2.93 6.70
N VAL A 14 -7.16 2.65 7.95
CA VAL A 14 -8.02 1.51 8.32
C VAL A 14 -9.41 1.61 7.68
N LEU A 15 -10.00 2.81 7.59
CA LEU A 15 -11.28 3.00 6.91
C LEU A 15 -11.20 2.61 5.42
N ILE A 16 -10.14 3.02 4.72
CA ILE A 16 -9.95 2.63 3.32
C ILE A 16 -9.72 1.12 3.20
N LEU A 17 -8.93 0.51 4.09
CA LEU A 17 -8.75 -0.95 4.13
C LEU A 17 -10.07 -1.70 4.37
N LYS A 18 -10.95 -1.16 5.23
CA LYS A 18 -12.30 -1.70 5.41
C LYS A 18 -13.10 -1.65 4.10
N LEU A 19 -13.06 -0.51 3.40
CA LEU A 19 -13.76 -0.31 2.14
C LEU A 19 -13.28 -1.26 1.04
N VAL A 20 -11.97 -1.51 0.93
CA VAL A 20 -11.45 -2.45 -0.08
C VAL A 20 -11.57 -3.92 0.30
N GLY A 21 -12.13 -4.24 1.48
CA GLY A 21 -12.35 -5.61 1.94
C GLY A 21 -11.14 -6.26 2.63
N LEU A 22 -10.17 -5.46 3.09
CA LEU A 22 -8.93 -5.95 3.70
C LEU A 22 -8.91 -5.86 5.23
N TRP A 23 -9.95 -5.34 5.89
CA TRP A 23 -9.95 -5.14 7.34
C TRP A 23 -11.22 -5.64 8.03
N PRO A 24 -11.29 -6.94 8.39
CA PRO A 24 -12.43 -7.49 9.12
C PRO A 24 -12.50 -6.98 10.55
N GLU A 25 -13.72 -6.80 11.09
CA GLU A 25 -13.90 -6.33 12.48
C GLU A 25 -13.59 -7.44 13.50
N ASN A 26 -14.07 -8.66 13.28
CA ASN A 26 -13.87 -9.77 14.20
C ASN A 26 -12.59 -10.57 13.89
N ASN A 27 -11.96 -11.14 14.91
CA ASN A 27 -10.84 -12.09 14.78
C ASN A 27 -11.34 -13.51 14.45
N THR A 28 -12.63 -13.76 14.61
CA THR A 28 -13.25 -15.04 14.31
C THR A 28 -13.84 -14.99 12.91
N TYR A 29 -13.34 -15.86 12.03
CA TYR A 29 -13.88 -16.12 10.69
C TYR A 29 -15.23 -16.84 10.77
N LYS A 30 -16.19 -16.32 11.53
CA LYS A 30 -17.61 -16.67 11.36
C LYS A 30 -18.11 -15.94 10.13
N LEU A 31 -18.73 -16.68 9.22
CA LEU A 31 -19.25 -16.16 7.96
C LEU A 31 -20.22 -14.99 8.24
N ASN A 32 -19.72 -13.77 8.02
CA ASN A 32 -20.45 -12.51 8.17
C ASN A 32 -20.56 -11.86 6.79
N LEU A 33 -21.58 -11.02 6.58
CA LEU A 33 -21.79 -10.22 5.36
C LEU A 33 -20.53 -9.47 4.95
N TYR A 34 -19.73 -8.97 5.91
CA TYR A 34 -18.46 -8.32 5.60
C TYR A 34 -17.41 -9.27 4.98
N ILE A 35 -17.32 -10.52 5.45
CA ILE A 35 -16.38 -11.51 4.89
C ILE A 35 -16.81 -11.88 3.47
N LEU A 36 -18.12 -12.07 3.25
CA LEU A 36 -18.66 -12.30 1.91
C LEU A 36 -18.37 -11.11 0.98
N TYR A 37 -18.63 -9.88 1.43
CA TYR A 37 -18.29 -8.65 0.71
C TYR A 37 -16.80 -8.61 0.36
N SER A 38 -15.93 -8.84 1.35
CA SER A 38 -14.48 -8.81 1.19
C SER A 38 -13.99 -9.84 0.16
N PHE A 39 -14.52 -11.05 0.25
CA PHE A 39 -14.23 -12.11 -0.71
C PHE A 39 -14.66 -11.71 -2.13
N LEU A 40 -15.88 -11.19 -2.29
CA LEU A 40 -16.39 -10.76 -3.58
C LEU A 40 -15.62 -9.56 -4.13
N SER A 41 -15.34 -8.54 -3.32
CA SER A 41 -14.67 -7.31 -3.75
C SER A 41 -13.23 -7.60 -4.20
N ILE A 42 -12.48 -8.39 -3.44
CA ILE A 42 -11.10 -8.77 -3.80
C ILE A 42 -11.10 -9.61 -5.08
N ASN A 43 -12.00 -10.60 -5.19
CA ASN A 43 -12.01 -11.44 -6.39
C ASN A 43 -12.49 -10.71 -7.65
N ILE A 44 -13.51 -9.86 -7.53
CA ILE A 44 -14.09 -9.15 -8.68
C ILE A 44 -13.23 -7.96 -9.11
N PHE A 45 -12.73 -7.15 -8.17
CA PHE A 45 -12.06 -5.88 -8.49
C PHE A 45 -10.53 -5.97 -8.49
N ILE A 46 -9.94 -6.95 -7.82
CA ILE A 46 -8.48 -7.15 -7.82
C ILE A 46 -8.16 -8.34 -8.73
N ASN A 47 -8.49 -9.55 -8.32
CA ASN A 47 -8.02 -10.76 -8.99
C ASN A 47 -8.55 -10.91 -10.43
N ALA A 48 -9.86 -10.67 -10.68
CA ALA A 48 -10.41 -10.81 -12.02
C ALA A 48 -9.80 -9.80 -13.00
N HIS A 49 -9.61 -8.55 -12.57
CA HIS A 49 -8.94 -7.53 -13.38
C HIS A 49 -7.51 -7.96 -13.76
N THR A 50 -6.74 -8.43 -12.78
CA THR A 50 -5.39 -8.96 -12.98
C THR A 50 -5.37 -10.14 -13.94
N VAL A 51 -6.33 -11.06 -13.83
CA VAL A 51 -6.43 -12.22 -14.75
C VAL A 51 -6.72 -11.78 -16.18
N PHE A 52 -7.62 -10.81 -16.39
CA PHE A 52 -7.93 -10.31 -17.74
C PHE A 52 -6.74 -9.61 -18.39
N GLN A 53 -5.97 -8.83 -17.63
CA GLN A 53 -4.73 -8.22 -18.13
C GLN A 53 -3.63 -9.26 -18.38
N THR A 54 -3.42 -10.20 -17.45
CA THR A 54 -2.42 -11.26 -17.60
C THR A 54 -2.69 -12.11 -18.83
N THR A 55 -3.95 -12.46 -19.06
CA THR A 55 -4.37 -13.24 -20.24
C THR A 55 -4.11 -12.47 -21.54
N ASN A 56 -4.23 -11.13 -21.50
CA ASN A 56 -3.96 -10.28 -22.66
C ASN A 56 -2.50 -10.33 -23.13
N ILE A 57 -1.54 -10.62 -22.24
CA ILE A 57 -0.12 -10.78 -22.58
C ILE A 57 0.06 -11.86 -23.66
N LEU A 58 -0.72 -12.95 -23.59
CA LEU A 58 -0.67 -14.05 -24.56
C LEU A 58 -1.07 -13.63 -25.99
N PHE A 59 -1.79 -12.51 -26.13
CA PHE A 59 -2.26 -12.01 -27.42
C PHE A 59 -1.42 -10.85 -27.97
N VAL A 60 -0.70 -10.14 -27.11
CA VAL A 60 0.03 -8.90 -27.46
C VAL A 60 1.55 -9.12 -27.56
N TYR A 61 2.04 -10.34 -27.35
CA TYR A 61 3.48 -10.68 -27.31
C TYR A 61 4.33 -10.30 -28.54
N LYS A 62 3.71 -9.98 -29.68
CA LYS A 62 4.41 -9.58 -30.91
C LYS A 62 4.75 -8.10 -30.98
N ASP A 63 4.07 -7.25 -30.21
CA ASP A 63 4.33 -5.81 -30.12
C ASP A 63 5.12 -5.56 -28.84
N LEU A 64 6.42 -5.29 -28.96
CA LEU A 64 7.31 -5.15 -27.81
C LEU A 64 6.96 -3.94 -26.92
N GLU A 65 6.50 -2.84 -27.52
CA GLU A 65 6.12 -1.63 -26.78
C GLU A 65 4.85 -1.90 -25.97
N ALA A 66 3.82 -2.46 -26.61
CA ALA A 66 2.59 -2.83 -25.93
C ALA A 66 2.82 -3.94 -24.89
N LEU A 67 3.66 -4.93 -25.20
CA LEU A 67 4.01 -6.04 -24.31
C LEU A 67 4.68 -5.54 -23.03
N THR A 68 5.70 -4.68 -23.14
CA THR A 68 6.41 -4.17 -21.95
C THR A 68 5.50 -3.33 -21.07
N SER A 69 4.55 -2.59 -21.66
CA SER A 69 3.58 -1.75 -20.92
C SER A 69 2.56 -2.59 -20.15
N ILE A 70 2.05 -3.64 -20.80
CA ILE A 70 1.13 -4.58 -20.15
C ILE A 70 1.86 -5.36 -19.06
N ILE A 71 3.07 -5.87 -19.31
CA ILE A 71 3.87 -6.60 -18.30
C ILE A 71 4.12 -5.72 -17.08
N PHE A 72 4.55 -4.46 -17.28
CA PHE A 72 4.78 -3.52 -16.18
C PHE A 72 3.54 -3.37 -15.29
N THR A 73 2.39 -3.13 -15.91
CA THR A 73 1.12 -2.93 -15.19
C THR A 73 0.65 -4.21 -14.50
N THR A 74 0.58 -5.32 -15.25
CA THR A 74 0.13 -6.63 -14.73
C THR A 74 1.00 -7.12 -13.58
N PHE A 75 2.32 -6.90 -13.64
CA PHE A 75 3.23 -7.36 -12.60
C PHE A 75 2.96 -6.67 -11.24
N MET A 76 2.66 -5.37 -11.26
CA MET A 76 2.25 -4.62 -10.06
C MET A 76 0.91 -5.10 -9.51
N GLU A 77 -0.03 -5.49 -10.37
CA GLU A 77 -1.34 -6.02 -9.97
C GLU A 77 -1.26 -7.43 -9.37
N VAL A 78 -0.41 -8.29 -9.93
CA VAL A 78 -0.10 -9.61 -9.36
C VAL A 78 0.52 -9.46 -7.97
N LEU A 79 1.47 -8.52 -7.80
CA LEU A 79 1.99 -8.21 -6.47
C LEU A 79 0.88 -7.76 -5.52
N THR A 80 0.00 -6.87 -5.96
CA THR A 80 -1.10 -6.36 -5.11
C THR A 80 -2.00 -7.51 -4.64
N SER A 81 -2.30 -8.46 -5.53
CA SER A 81 -3.05 -9.68 -5.21
C SER A 81 -2.32 -10.55 -4.18
N ALA A 82 -1.01 -10.76 -4.36
CA ALA A 82 -0.18 -11.49 -3.40
C ALA A 82 -0.09 -10.78 -2.04
N LYS A 83 0.05 -9.45 -2.04
CA LYS A 83 0.05 -8.64 -0.81
C LYS A 83 -1.27 -8.75 -0.08
N ALA A 84 -2.40 -8.64 -0.79
CA ALA A 84 -3.73 -8.81 -0.20
C ALA A 84 -3.87 -10.17 0.48
N TYR A 85 -3.41 -11.25 -0.17
CA TYR A 85 -3.41 -12.59 0.41
C TYR A 85 -2.58 -12.67 1.71
N PHE A 86 -1.31 -12.24 1.69
CA PHE A 86 -0.45 -12.28 2.88
C PHE A 86 -0.94 -11.34 3.99
N PHE A 87 -1.52 -10.20 3.63
CA PHE A 87 -2.09 -9.25 4.58
C PHE A 87 -3.28 -9.86 5.33
N ILE A 88 -4.19 -10.54 4.62
CA ILE A 88 -5.31 -11.25 5.24
C ILE A 88 -4.81 -12.41 6.09
N GLN A 89 -3.86 -13.21 5.56
CA GLN A 89 -3.28 -14.34 6.29
C GLN A 89 -2.68 -13.92 7.65
N ASN A 90 -2.02 -12.75 7.69
CA ASN A 90 -1.35 -12.25 8.87
C ASN A 90 -2.20 -11.23 9.68
N MET A 91 -3.50 -11.09 9.37
CA MET A 91 -4.39 -10.12 9.99
C MET A 91 -4.46 -10.27 11.52
N ASP A 92 -4.41 -11.50 12.04
CA ASP A 92 -4.46 -11.75 13.48
C ASP A 92 -3.23 -11.17 14.21
N ILE A 93 -2.05 -11.27 13.59
CA ILE A 93 -0.80 -10.68 14.11
C ILE A 93 -0.95 -9.16 14.14
N LEU A 94 -1.47 -8.57 13.06
CA LEU A 94 -1.68 -7.12 12.99
C LEU A 94 -2.64 -6.64 14.07
N LYS A 95 -3.75 -7.33 14.29
CA LYS A 95 -4.71 -6.97 15.34
C LYS A 95 -4.14 -7.13 16.74
N GLN A 96 -3.31 -8.16 16.96
CA GLN A 96 -2.58 -8.31 18.21
C GLN A 96 -1.65 -7.12 18.44
N LEU A 97 -0.83 -6.74 17.46
CA LEU A 97 0.02 -5.55 17.53
C LEU A 97 -0.79 -4.29 17.86
N MET A 98 -1.95 -4.11 17.22
CA MET A 98 -2.83 -2.97 17.51
C MET A 98 -3.32 -2.96 18.96
N ASN A 99 -3.47 -4.11 19.60
CA ASN A 99 -3.84 -4.22 21.02
C ASN A 99 -2.64 -4.02 21.95
N ASP A 100 -1.46 -4.52 21.58
CA ASP A 100 -0.21 -4.34 22.34
C ASP A 100 0.12 -2.83 22.52
N LEU A 101 -0.19 -1.99 21.52
CA LEU A 101 -0.03 -0.53 21.58
C LEU A 101 -0.91 0.15 22.66
N GLU A 102 -2.04 -0.45 23.02
CA GLU A 102 -2.94 0.09 24.04
C GLU A 102 -2.52 -0.29 25.47
N GLU A 103 -1.49 -1.13 25.62
CA GLU A 103 -0.95 -1.48 26.93
C GLU A 103 -0.37 -0.26 27.65
N LYS A 104 -0.53 -0.23 28.98
CA LYS A 104 -0.03 0.87 29.84
C LYS A 104 1.46 1.19 29.61
N MET A 105 2.28 0.20 29.30
CA MET A 105 3.72 0.38 29.10
C MET A 105 4.07 1.10 27.78
N PHE A 106 3.15 1.10 26.81
CA PHE A 106 3.30 1.79 25.53
C PHE A 106 2.72 3.22 25.57
N GLN A 107 2.16 3.64 26.70
CA GLN A 107 1.55 4.95 26.84
C GLN A 107 2.60 6.00 27.25
N PRO A 108 2.60 7.19 26.62
CA PRO A 108 3.42 8.30 27.07
C PRO A 108 3.13 8.67 28.54
N LYS A 109 4.16 8.83 29.35
CA LYS A 109 4.04 9.05 30.81
C LYS A 109 3.84 10.52 31.18
N ASN A 110 4.34 11.44 30.36
CA ASN A 110 4.30 12.87 30.60
C ASN A 110 3.95 13.65 29.31
N GLN A 111 3.77 14.97 29.46
CA GLN A 111 3.40 15.85 28.33
C GLN A 111 4.52 15.94 27.28
N HIS A 112 5.79 15.92 27.69
CA HIS A 112 6.93 15.95 26.78
C HIS A 112 6.96 14.73 25.85
N GLN A 113 6.87 13.51 26.41
CA GLN A 113 6.79 12.28 25.63
C GLN A 113 5.58 12.28 24.70
N ARG A 114 4.45 12.83 25.15
CA ARG A 114 3.25 12.93 24.31
C ARG A 114 3.46 13.85 23.10
N GLU A 115 4.12 14.98 23.29
CA GLU A 115 4.48 15.90 22.21
C GLU A 115 5.47 15.27 21.24
N LEU A 116 6.49 14.58 21.76
CA LEU A 116 7.47 13.83 20.98
C LEU A 116 6.77 12.80 20.08
N VAL A 117 5.92 11.95 20.67
CA VAL A 117 5.15 10.94 19.92
C VAL A 117 4.26 11.60 18.88
N GLN A 118 3.59 12.71 19.22
CA GLN A 118 2.73 13.42 18.29
C GLN A 118 3.50 13.95 17.08
N GLN A 119 4.72 14.47 17.27
CA GLN A 119 5.57 14.92 16.16
C GLN A 119 5.92 13.76 15.22
N ILE A 120 6.31 12.60 15.77
CA ILE A 120 6.61 11.40 14.99
C ILE A 120 5.38 10.92 14.19
N LEU A 121 4.21 10.86 14.82
CA LEU A 121 2.98 10.44 14.14
C LEU A 121 2.49 11.46 13.11
N ASN A 122 2.79 12.75 13.28
CA ASN A 122 2.50 13.77 12.28
C ASN A 122 3.31 13.55 11.00
N VAL A 123 4.56 13.07 11.09
CA VAL A 123 5.34 12.68 9.91
C VAL A 123 4.63 11.58 9.14
N TRP A 124 4.16 10.52 9.83
CA TRP A 124 3.38 9.46 9.18
C TRP A 124 2.12 10.00 8.48
N ARG A 125 1.36 10.89 9.14
CA ARG A 125 0.15 11.51 8.55
C ARG A 125 0.47 12.34 7.32
N PHE A 126 1.55 13.12 7.38
CA PHE A 126 2.02 13.90 6.24
C PHE A 126 2.41 13.00 5.08
N THR A 127 3.22 11.97 5.34
CA THR A 127 3.61 10.97 4.33
C THR A 127 2.40 10.29 3.70
N TYR A 128 1.41 9.90 4.52
CA TYR A 128 0.17 9.28 4.05
C TYR A 128 -0.59 10.18 3.06
N VAL A 129 -0.80 11.46 3.42
CA VAL A 129 -1.48 12.42 2.55
C VAL A 129 -0.66 12.72 1.30
N ALA A 130 0.66 12.87 1.44
CA ALA A 130 1.57 13.14 0.33
C ALA A 130 1.52 12.03 -0.73
N PHE A 131 1.43 10.75 -0.34
CA PHE A 131 1.32 9.64 -1.29
C PHE A 131 -0.04 9.53 -1.98
N TRP A 132 -1.12 10.03 -1.37
CA TRP A 132 -2.44 10.04 -2.00
C TRP A 132 -2.54 11.01 -3.18
N ILE A 133 -1.78 12.11 -3.17
CA ILE A 133 -1.78 13.11 -4.25
C ILE A 133 -1.39 12.51 -5.61
N PRO A 134 -0.21 11.86 -5.77
CA PRO A 134 0.15 11.23 -7.04
C PRO A 134 -0.78 10.07 -7.37
N VAL A 135 -1.19 9.25 -6.39
CA VAL A 135 -2.13 8.13 -6.63
C VAL A 135 -3.45 8.63 -7.21
N GLY A 136 -4.05 9.65 -6.61
CA GLY A 136 -5.31 10.23 -7.10
C GLY A 136 -5.15 10.85 -8.48
N THR A 137 -4.05 11.57 -8.71
CA THR A 137 -3.74 12.16 -10.02
C THR A 137 -3.62 11.09 -11.10
N THR A 138 -2.85 10.03 -10.84
CA THR A 138 -2.66 8.91 -11.75
C THR A 138 -3.99 8.21 -12.06
N LEU A 139 -4.82 7.90 -11.05
CA LEU A 139 -6.13 7.27 -11.25
C LEU A 139 -7.07 8.11 -12.14
N ILE A 140 -7.11 9.42 -11.92
CA ILE A 140 -7.91 10.34 -12.75
C ILE A 140 -7.39 10.35 -14.18
N LEU A 141 -6.07 10.46 -14.37
CA LEU A 141 -5.47 10.47 -15.71
C LEU A 141 -5.78 9.18 -16.47
N TRP A 142 -5.53 8.00 -15.89
CA TRP A 142 -5.81 6.71 -16.55
C TRP A 142 -7.29 6.55 -16.89
N SER A 143 -8.19 7.03 -16.02
CA SER A 143 -9.64 6.95 -16.26
C SER A 143 -10.13 7.88 -17.38
N VAL A 144 -9.36 8.92 -17.72
CA VAL A 144 -9.78 9.96 -18.68
C VAL A 144 -9.01 9.87 -20.01
N ILE A 145 -7.84 9.21 -20.06
CA ILE A 145 -7.02 9.03 -21.27
C ILE A 145 -7.85 8.60 -22.50
N PRO A 146 -8.74 7.59 -22.43
CA PRO A 146 -9.49 7.16 -23.60
C PRO A 146 -10.40 8.24 -24.22
N PHE A 147 -10.82 9.22 -23.42
CA PHE A 147 -11.59 10.36 -23.90
C PHE A 147 -10.70 11.43 -24.54
N LEU A 148 -9.47 11.59 -24.05
CA LEU A 148 -8.51 12.60 -24.53
C LEU A 148 -7.86 12.20 -25.86
N ASP A 149 -7.53 10.92 -26.02
CA ASP A 149 -6.92 10.39 -27.24
C ASP A 149 -7.96 9.97 -28.30
N GLY A 150 -9.24 10.05 -27.96
CA GLY A 150 -10.37 9.69 -28.84
C GLY A 150 -10.56 8.17 -29.02
N SER A 151 -9.77 7.33 -28.35
CA SER A 151 -9.88 5.87 -28.41
C SER A 151 -11.24 5.38 -27.90
N PHE A 152 -11.90 6.14 -27.03
CA PHE A 152 -13.27 5.87 -26.58
C PHE A 152 -14.26 5.69 -27.73
N LYS A 153 -14.11 6.44 -28.85
CA LYS A 153 -14.96 6.31 -30.04
C LYS A 153 -14.82 4.94 -30.72
N ASN A 154 -13.66 4.31 -30.54
CA ASN A 154 -13.31 2.99 -31.07
C ASN A 154 -13.40 1.90 -29.99
N TYR A 155 -14.16 2.15 -28.91
CA TYR A 155 -14.31 1.25 -27.78
C TYR A 155 -12.98 0.92 -27.07
N GLY A 156 -12.10 1.91 -26.96
CA GLY A 156 -10.85 1.85 -26.20
C GLY A 156 -11.10 1.82 -24.70
N LEU A 157 -10.53 0.82 -24.01
CA LEU A 157 -10.60 0.69 -22.55
C LEU A 157 -9.41 1.40 -21.89
N PRO A 158 -9.54 1.87 -20.62
CA PRO A 158 -8.43 2.47 -19.87
C PRO A 158 -7.20 1.55 -19.80
N PHE A 159 -7.43 0.25 -19.66
CA PHE A 159 -6.40 -0.77 -19.65
C PHE A 159 -6.70 -1.84 -20.69
N THR A 160 -5.73 -2.14 -21.54
CA THR A 160 -5.84 -3.20 -22.53
C THR A 160 -5.89 -4.56 -21.82
N ALA A 161 -7.02 -5.24 -21.94
CA ALA A 161 -7.26 -6.54 -21.31
C ALA A 161 -8.08 -7.44 -22.23
N TRP A 162 -7.95 -8.75 -22.06
CA TRP A 162 -8.73 -9.73 -22.79
C TRP A 162 -9.92 -10.17 -21.95
N TYR A 163 -11.12 -10.16 -22.55
CA TYR A 163 -12.35 -10.59 -21.93
C TYR A 163 -12.96 -11.78 -22.70
N PRO A 164 -13.59 -12.74 -22.01
CA PRO A 164 -14.24 -13.90 -22.66
C PRO A 164 -15.58 -13.54 -23.35
N TYR A 165 -15.90 -12.26 -23.47
CA TYR A 165 -17.09 -11.72 -24.12
C TYR A 165 -16.73 -10.53 -25.01
N ASN A 166 -17.64 -10.12 -25.90
CA ASN A 166 -17.39 -8.98 -26.79
C ASN A 166 -17.49 -7.64 -26.04
N SER A 167 -16.37 -7.19 -25.48
CA SER A 167 -16.24 -5.92 -24.75
C SER A 167 -16.41 -4.67 -25.62
N LYS A 168 -16.46 -4.80 -26.97
CA LYS A 168 -16.72 -3.67 -27.89
C LYS A 168 -18.20 -3.50 -28.23
N SER A 169 -19.08 -4.34 -27.69
CA SER A 169 -20.52 -4.24 -27.91
C SER A 169 -21.20 -3.47 -26.77
N SER A 170 -22.19 -2.64 -27.10
CA SER A 170 -23.05 -2.00 -26.10
C SER A 170 -24.09 -3.01 -25.60
N PRO A 171 -24.38 -3.13 -24.28
CA PRO A 171 -23.90 -2.32 -23.15
C PRO A 171 -22.63 -2.86 -22.44
N TRP A 172 -22.06 -3.96 -22.94
CA TRP A 172 -20.92 -4.66 -22.30
C TRP A 172 -19.66 -3.79 -22.20
N TYR A 173 -19.44 -2.90 -23.18
CA TYR A 173 -18.35 -1.93 -23.15
C TYR A 173 -18.45 -1.02 -21.92
N GLN A 174 -19.62 -0.44 -21.64
CA GLN A 174 -19.83 0.49 -20.53
C GLN A 174 -19.64 -0.23 -19.19
N PHE A 175 -20.17 -1.46 -19.05
CA PHE A 175 -19.94 -2.25 -17.84
C PHE A 175 -18.47 -2.57 -17.63
N THR A 176 -17.75 -2.92 -18.69
CA THR A 176 -16.32 -3.22 -18.63
C THR A 176 -15.51 -1.98 -18.26
N TYR A 177 -15.84 -0.83 -18.84
CA TYR A 177 -15.19 0.44 -18.54
C TYR A 177 -15.35 0.80 -17.06
N ILE A 178 -16.58 0.75 -16.53
CA ILE A 178 -16.88 1.02 -15.12
C ILE A 178 -16.16 0.00 -14.21
N HIS A 179 -16.18 -1.28 -14.58
CA HIS A 179 -15.46 -2.32 -13.84
C HIS A 179 -13.96 -2.02 -13.76
N GLN A 180 -13.31 -1.63 -14.86
CA GLN A 180 -11.88 -1.30 -14.84
C GLN A 180 -11.59 -0.08 -13.96
N VAL A 181 -12.39 0.99 -14.06
CA VAL A 181 -12.21 2.20 -13.24
C VAL A 181 -12.38 1.90 -11.75
N ILE A 182 -13.35 1.07 -11.37
CA ILE A 182 -13.50 0.64 -9.97
C ILE A 182 -12.35 -0.27 -9.57
N SER A 183 -11.94 -1.20 -10.42
CA SER A 183 -10.86 -2.15 -10.16
C SER A 183 -9.54 -1.44 -9.86
N ILE A 184 -9.14 -0.46 -10.68
CA ILE A 184 -7.92 0.31 -10.42
C ILE A 184 -8.00 1.14 -9.14
N CYS A 185 -9.18 1.67 -8.80
CA CYS A 185 -9.38 2.36 -7.52
C CYS A 185 -9.17 1.39 -6.35
N PHE A 186 -9.70 0.17 -6.43
CA PHE A 186 -9.52 -0.87 -5.42
C PHE A 186 -8.06 -1.31 -5.32
N ILE A 187 -7.40 -1.60 -6.44
CA ILE A 187 -6.00 -2.05 -6.50
C ILE A 187 -5.08 -0.97 -5.92
N ALA A 188 -5.19 0.28 -6.39
CA ALA A 188 -4.34 1.37 -5.91
C ALA A 188 -4.57 1.67 -4.43
N SER A 189 -5.84 1.69 -3.99
CA SER A 189 -6.18 1.88 -2.58
C SER A 189 -5.65 0.74 -1.71
N ALA A 190 -5.86 -0.51 -2.09
CA ALA A 190 -5.35 -1.67 -1.38
C ALA A 190 -3.81 -1.61 -1.27
N ASN A 191 -3.12 -1.39 -2.39
CA ASN A 191 -1.67 -1.37 -2.43
C ASN A 191 -1.08 -0.29 -1.52
N LEU A 192 -1.52 0.97 -1.68
CA LEU A 192 -1.05 2.09 -0.87
C LEU A 192 -1.34 1.87 0.62
N ASN A 193 -2.54 1.42 0.97
CA ASN A 193 -2.92 1.33 2.38
C ASN A 193 -2.24 0.17 3.10
N MET A 194 -1.95 -0.94 2.42
CA MET A 194 -1.12 -2.02 2.98
C MET A 194 0.30 -1.52 3.28
N ASP A 195 0.91 -0.75 2.36
CA ASP A 195 2.24 -0.17 2.59
C ASP A 195 2.24 0.82 3.75
N MET A 196 1.20 1.64 3.85
CA MET A 196 1.10 2.63 4.93
C MET A 196 0.87 1.99 6.31
N ILE A 197 0.28 0.79 6.40
CA ILE A 197 0.26 -0.01 7.64
C ILE A 197 1.67 -0.47 8.02
N ILE A 198 2.46 -0.95 7.05
CA ILE A 198 3.86 -1.34 7.29
C ILE A 198 4.64 -0.15 7.85
N VAL A 199 4.52 1.01 7.21
CA VAL A 199 5.17 2.25 7.68
C VAL A 199 4.65 2.64 9.07
N ALA A 200 3.36 2.47 9.36
CA ALA A 200 2.80 2.77 10.68
C ALA A 200 3.43 1.91 11.79
N LEU A 201 3.56 0.59 11.57
CA LEU A 201 4.20 -0.31 12.52
C LEU A 201 5.65 0.10 12.81
N LEU A 202 6.42 0.46 11.77
CA LEU A 202 7.79 0.95 11.91
C LEU A 202 7.84 2.26 12.69
N VAL A 203 6.95 3.21 12.38
CA VAL A 203 6.84 4.49 13.08
C VAL A 203 6.45 4.29 14.56
N TYR A 204 5.58 3.32 14.87
CA TYR A 204 5.24 2.98 16.25
C TYR A 204 6.45 2.42 17.01
N ILE A 205 7.26 1.55 16.39
CA ILE A 205 8.51 1.07 16.99
C ILE A 205 9.44 2.24 17.30
N VAL A 206 9.63 3.16 16.34
CA VAL A 206 10.45 4.36 16.53
C VAL A 206 9.93 5.21 17.68
N ALA A 207 8.62 5.48 17.73
CA ALA A 207 8.01 6.26 18.80
C ALA A 207 8.22 5.61 20.19
N GLN A 208 8.13 4.29 20.28
CA GLN A 208 8.37 3.57 21.53
C GLN A 208 9.85 3.58 21.95
N CYS A 209 10.78 3.48 20.99
CA CYS A 209 12.20 3.65 21.26
C CYS A 209 12.52 5.06 21.80
N GLU A 210 11.88 6.10 21.26
CA GLU A 210 12.07 7.46 21.76
C GLU A 210 11.51 7.68 23.18
N ILE A 211 10.35 7.09 23.50
CA ILE A 211 9.83 7.08 24.88
C ILE A 211 10.85 6.42 25.82
N LEU A 212 11.40 5.26 25.42
CA LEU A 212 12.41 4.55 26.22
C LEU A 212 13.69 5.39 26.38
N CYS A 213 14.14 6.07 25.32
CA CYS A 213 15.30 6.96 25.36
C CYS A 213 15.08 8.14 26.32
N ASP A 214 13.89 8.75 26.30
CA ASP A 214 13.52 9.81 27.24
C ASP A 214 13.51 9.29 28.69
N ASP A 215 12.87 8.13 28.93
CA ASP A 215 12.86 7.51 30.26
C ASP A 215 14.29 7.25 30.78
N LEU A 216 15.18 6.72 29.93
CA LEU A 216 16.57 6.44 30.27
C LEU A 216 17.37 7.72 30.58
N LYS A 217 17.16 8.80 29.83
CA LYS A 217 17.83 10.10 30.11
C LYS A 217 17.42 10.66 31.46
N ASN A 218 16.13 10.54 31.79
CA ASN A 218 15.57 11.03 33.05
C ASN A 218 15.85 10.10 34.25
N LEU A 219 16.54 8.96 34.07
CA LEU A 219 16.97 8.10 35.18
C LEU A 219 18.03 8.76 36.07
N ILE A 220 18.84 9.65 35.50
CA ILE A 220 20.03 10.23 36.15
C ILE A 220 19.65 11.25 37.24
N ASP A 221 18.46 11.83 37.15
CA ASP A 221 17.97 12.88 38.08
C ASP A 221 17.48 12.33 39.44
N TYR A 222 17.55 11.01 39.66
CA TYR A 222 17.07 10.38 40.90
C TYR A 222 18.18 10.19 41.93
N ASN A 223 18.19 11.05 42.96
CA ASN A 223 19.07 10.93 44.14
C ASN A 223 18.76 9.71 45.04
N ASN A 224 17.65 9.00 44.83
CA ASN A 224 17.25 7.84 45.63
C ASN A 224 17.50 6.52 44.87
N THR A 225 18.43 5.71 45.38
CA THR A 225 18.86 4.44 44.81
C THR A 225 17.71 3.44 44.59
N GLN A 226 16.69 3.41 45.47
CA GLN A 226 15.53 2.51 45.30
C GLN A 226 14.65 2.90 44.10
N ASN A 227 14.42 4.20 43.91
CA ASN A 227 13.64 4.70 42.77
C ASN A 227 14.37 4.45 41.45
N PHE A 228 15.70 4.60 41.45
CA PHE A 228 16.54 4.26 40.31
C PHE A 228 16.36 2.80 39.88
N TYR A 229 16.48 1.84 40.80
CA TYR A 229 16.32 0.41 40.48
C TYR A 229 14.92 0.08 39.93
N PHE A 230 13.88 0.68 40.49
CA PHE A 230 12.51 0.48 40.03
C PHE A 230 12.32 1.00 38.59
N MET A 231 12.74 2.23 38.31
CA MET A 231 12.61 2.83 36.99
C MET A 231 13.49 2.16 35.95
N PHE A 232 14.70 1.75 36.32
CA PHE A 232 15.59 1.00 35.45
C PHE A 232 14.99 -0.36 35.06
N ARG A 233 14.38 -1.06 36.03
CA ARG A 233 13.64 -2.31 35.76
C ARG A 233 12.47 -2.07 34.80
N ASP A 234 11.75 -0.98 34.95
CA ASP A 234 10.66 -0.60 34.02
C ASP A 234 11.19 -0.33 32.61
N CYS A 235 12.33 0.34 32.47
CA CYS A 235 12.99 0.55 31.17
C CYS A 235 13.38 -0.77 30.51
N ILE A 236 13.95 -1.72 31.27
CA ILE A 236 14.28 -3.07 30.76
C ILE A 236 13.02 -3.80 30.29
N ASN A 237 11.94 -3.73 31.08
CA ASN A 237 10.68 -4.38 30.72
C ASN A 237 10.07 -3.76 29.45
N HIS A 238 10.10 -2.43 29.32
CA HIS A 238 9.63 -1.71 28.14
C HIS A 238 10.45 -2.08 26.91
N HIS A 239 11.78 -2.07 27.00
CA HIS A 239 12.67 -2.51 25.93
C HIS A 239 12.35 -3.94 25.45
N LYS A 240 12.16 -4.89 26.37
CA LYS A 240 11.77 -6.27 26.02
C LYS A 240 10.44 -6.33 25.28
N LYS A 241 9.46 -5.49 25.66
CA LYS A 241 8.19 -5.41 24.93
C LYS A 241 8.33 -4.79 23.55
N ILE A 242 9.18 -3.76 23.40
CA ILE A 242 9.49 -3.17 22.09
C ILE A 242 10.10 -4.22 21.17
N LEU A 243 11.07 -5.01 21.66
CA LEU A 243 11.66 -6.11 20.88
C LEU A 243 10.61 -7.12 20.44
N ARG A 244 9.73 -7.57 21.35
CA ARG A 244 8.64 -8.49 21.01
C ARG A 244 7.66 -7.90 19.97
N PHE A 245 7.33 -6.62 20.11
CA PHE A 245 6.49 -5.89 19.17
C PHE A 245 7.15 -5.79 17.79
N ALA A 246 8.46 -5.50 17.75
CA ALA A 246 9.24 -5.45 16.53
C ALA A 246 9.35 -6.83 15.85
N ASP A 247 9.57 -7.90 16.59
CA ASP A 247 9.61 -9.27 16.07
C ASP A 247 8.26 -9.68 15.45
N ASN A 248 7.16 -9.37 16.12
CA ASN A 248 5.82 -9.63 15.60
C ASN A 248 5.49 -8.75 14.39
N SER A 249 5.90 -7.48 14.41
CA SER A 249 5.80 -6.60 13.24
C SER A 249 6.60 -7.16 12.07
N ASN A 250 7.82 -7.64 12.30
CA ASN A 250 8.66 -8.22 11.25
C ASN A 250 8.01 -9.46 10.63
N LYS A 251 7.40 -10.36 11.42
CA LYS A 251 6.65 -11.52 10.90
C LYS A 251 5.49 -11.11 9.98
N PHE A 252 4.83 -9.98 10.27
CA PHE A 252 3.77 -9.43 9.43
C PHE A 252 4.33 -8.80 8.14
N ILE A 253 5.45 -8.08 8.25
CA ILE A 253 6.02 -7.22 7.21
C ILE A 253 6.89 -8.00 6.20
N ASP A 254 7.65 -9.00 6.66
CA ASP A 254 8.75 -9.65 5.92
C ASP A 254 8.39 -10.07 4.48
N LYS A 255 7.34 -10.90 4.34
CA LYS A 255 6.89 -11.37 3.02
C LYS A 255 6.34 -10.25 2.13
N LEU A 256 5.65 -9.27 2.73
CA LEU A 256 5.07 -8.14 1.99
C LEU A 256 6.18 -7.26 1.42
N VAL A 257 7.18 -6.95 2.23
CA VAL A 257 8.32 -6.11 1.85
C VAL A 257 9.22 -6.82 0.86
N LEU A 258 9.49 -8.11 1.03
CA LEU A 258 10.26 -8.90 0.07
C LEU A 258 9.64 -8.85 -1.34
N GLY A 259 8.32 -9.09 -1.43
CA GLY A 259 7.58 -8.99 -2.69
C GLY A 259 7.63 -7.58 -3.28
N GLN A 260 7.48 -6.55 -2.45
CA GLN A 260 7.55 -5.15 -2.88
C GLN A 260 8.93 -4.80 -3.44
N PHE A 261 10.02 -5.18 -2.78
CA PHE A 261 11.38 -4.88 -3.25
C PHE A 261 11.67 -5.52 -4.61
N PHE A 262 11.34 -6.81 -4.76
CA PHE A 262 11.55 -7.51 -6.02
C PHE A 262 10.76 -6.87 -7.16
N THR A 263 9.49 -6.56 -6.90
CA THR A 263 8.60 -5.98 -7.90
C THR A 263 9.02 -4.57 -8.27
N SER A 264 9.32 -3.71 -7.29
CA SER A 264 9.82 -2.35 -7.54
C SER A 264 11.10 -2.36 -8.38
N GLY A 265 12.03 -3.28 -8.11
CA GLY A 265 13.26 -3.42 -8.89
C GLY A 265 13.01 -3.80 -10.36
N ALA A 266 12.16 -4.80 -10.59
CA ALA A 266 11.80 -5.20 -11.95
C ALA A 266 10.99 -4.12 -12.68
N SER A 267 10.05 -3.46 -11.98
CA SER A 267 9.26 -2.35 -12.50
C SER A 267 10.15 -1.17 -12.90
N LEU A 268 11.17 -0.83 -12.09
CA LEU A 268 12.15 0.19 -12.43
C LEU A 268 12.95 -0.19 -13.69
N ALA A 269 13.39 -1.44 -13.80
CA ALA A 269 14.10 -1.92 -14.97
C ALA A 269 13.25 -1.85 -16.25
N LEU A 270 11.97 -2.27 -16.17
CA LEU A 270 11.02 -2.17 -17.28
C LEU A 270 10.73 -0.72 -17.67
N ALA A 271 10.52 0.16 -16.68
CA ALA A 271 10.31 1.59 -16.93
C ALA A 271 11.53 2.23 -17.61
N MET A 272 12.75 1.91 -17.17
CA MET A 272 13.99 2.36 -17.82
C MET A 272 14.09 1.88 -19.27
N PHE A 273 13.77 0.60 -19.52
CA PHE A 273 13.76 0.04 -20.87
C PHE A 273 12.75 0.76 -21.79
N GLN A 274 11.54 1.01 -21.30
CA GLN A 274 10.51 1.75 -22.04
C GLN A 274 10.93 3.18 -22.36
N LEU A 275 11.55 3.87 -21.40
CA LEU A 275 12.09 5.20 -21.63
C LEU A 275 13.10 5.17 -22.78
N THR A 276 14.01 4.19 -22.82
CA THR A 276 14.98 4.04 -23.91
C THR A 276 14.30 3.83 -25.26
N LEU A 277 13.22 3.02 -25.35
CA LEU A 277 12.47 2.84 -26.59
C LEU A 277 11.86 4.17 -27.09
N VAL A 278 11.19 4.92 -26.21
CA VAL A 278 10.57 6.20 -26.56
C VAL A 278 11.61 7.23 -27.01
N PHE A 279 12.74 7.34 -26.30
CA PHE A 279 13.83 8.23 -26.67
C PHE A 279 14.42 7.83 -28.04
N SER A 280 14.62 6.54 -28.29
CA SER A 280 15.17 6.05 -29.56
C SER A 280 14.24 6.34 -30.74
N VAL A 281 12.93 6.13 -30.57
CA VAL A 281 11.92 6.41 -31.62
C VAL A 281 11.81 7.91 -31.90
N LYS A 282 11.78 8.76 -30.86
CA LYS A 282 11.75 10.22 -31.03
C LYS A 282 13.03 10.75 -31.69
N PHE A 283 14.19 10.21 -31.32
CA PHE A 283 15.47 10.56 -31.93
C PHE A 283 15.52 10.17 -33.42
N TYR A 284 15.06 8.96 -33.76
CA TYR A 284 15.00 8.49 -35.14
C TYR A 284 14.03 9.33 -36.00
N ARG A 285 12.83 9.63 -35.49
CA ARG A 285 11.85 10.51 -36.18
C ARG A 285 12.37 11.94 -36.36
N MET A 286 13.16 12.45 -35.42
CA MET A 286 13.80 13.76 -35.53
C MET A 286 14.91 13.75 -36.61
N GLY A 287 15.66 12.65 -36.71
CA GLY A 287 16.63 12.42 -37.78
C GLY A 287 15.99 12.32 -39.17
N GLU A 288 14.87 11.59 -39.31
CA GLU A 288 14.13 11.51 -40.58
C GLU A 288 13.52 12.85 -40.99
N MET A 289 12.98 13.64 -40.05
CA MET A 289 12.51 14.99 -40.35
C MET A 289 13.63 15.93 -40.81
N LEU A 290 14.86 15.78 -40.30
CA LEU A 290 16.02 16.54 -40.76
C LEU A 290 16.50 16.12 -42.15
N ILE A 291 16.29 14.86 -42.54
CA ILE A 291 16.63 14.34 -43.88
C ILE A 291 15.58 14.75 -44.92
N LEU A 292 14.30 14.84 -44.55
CA LEU A 292 13.19 15.25 -45.43
C LEU A 292 13.11 16.77 -45.71
N VAL A 293 13.92 17.58 -45.01
CA VAL A 293 13.99 19.05 -45.18
C VAL A 293 15.18 19.46 -46.07
N ARG A 294 15.86 18.50 -46.71
CA ARG A 294 16.86 18.73 -47.78
C ARG A 294 16.34 18.22 -49.12
#